data_AF-A0A933IGL0-F1
#
_entry.id   AF-A0A933IGL0-F1
#
_cell.length_a   1.000
_cell.length_b   1.000
_cell.length_c   1.000
_cell.angle_alpha   90.00
_cell.angle_beta   90.00
_cell.angle_gamma   90.00
#
_symmetry.space_group_name_H-M   'P 1'
#
loop_
_entity.id
_entity.type
_entity.pdbx_description
1 polymer ?
#
loop_
_entity_poly.entity_id
_entity_poly.type
_entity_poly.pdbx_seq_one_letter_code
_entity_poly.pdbx_strand_id
1 'polypeptide(L)' 'MLLKKFFNVGFEEIVVAERKPFGLGELTRYPLFTKEFLEFLKKIMPPHRHEELVFSIVLTARKPRDATAA' A
#
# COMPACT_ATOMS: atom_id res chain seq x y z
N MET A 1 -12.40 -3.00 -1.31
CA MET A 1 -12.17 -2.77 -2.75
C MET A 1 -10.93 -3.48 -3.30
N LEU A 2 -9.84 -3.64 -2.52
CA LEU A 2 -8.61 -4.33 -2.95
C LEU A 2 -8.79 -5.86 -3.12
N LEU A 3 -9.31 -6.56 -2.09
CA LEU A 3 -9.51 -8.02 -2.12
C LEU A 3 -10.36 -8.49 -3.30
N LYS A 4 -11.44 -7.76 -3.63
CA LYS A 4 -12.30 -8.06 -4.77
C LYS A 4 -11.53 -8.09 -6.10
N LYS A 5 -10.51 -7.24 -6.27
CA LYS A 5 -9.68 -7.25 -7.48
C LYS A 5 -8.85 -8.53 -7.59
N PHE A 6 -8.32 -9.05 -6.49
CA PHE A 6 -7.58 -10.32 -6.48
C PHE A 6 -8.48 -11.51 -6.79
N PHE A 7 -9.67 -11.56 -6.19
CA PHE A 7 -10.68 -12.59 -6.51
C PHE A 7 -11.09 -12.56 -7.99
N ASN A 8 -11.33 -11.37 -8.56
CA ASN A 8 -11.69 -11.23 -9.96
C ASN A 8 -10.62 -11.76 -10.94
N VAL A 9 -9.36 -11.84 -10.51
CA VAL A 9 -8.23 -12.32 -11.31
C VAL A 9 -7.89 -13.79 -10.96
N GLY A 10 -8.73 -14.45 -10.14
CA GLY A 10 -8.62 -15.87 -9.82
C GLY A 10 -7.61 -16.22 -8.74
N PHE A 11 -7.04 -15.24 -8.02
CA PHE A 11 -6.16 -15.53 -6.89
C PHE A 11 -6.93 -16.17 -5.73
N GLU A 12 -6.28 -17.16 -5.10
CA GLU A 12 -6.81 -17.92 -3.98
C GLU A 12 -6.04 -17.62 -2.69
N GLU A 13 -6.59 -18.01 -1.54
CA GLU A 13 -5.96 -17.86 -0.23
C GLU A 13 -5.36 -16.47 0.04
N ILE A 14 -6.15 -15.45 -0.25
CA ILE A 14 -5.72 -14.06 -0.10
C ILE A 14 -5.74 -13.68 1.38
N VAL A 15 -4.58 -13.37 1.94
CA VAL A 15 -4.41 -12.96 3.34
C VAL A 15 -3.77 -11.58 3.39
N VAL A 16 -4.35 -10.68 4.20
CA VAL A 16 -3.71 -9.41 4.53
C VAL A 16 -2.71 -9.66 5.66
N ALA A 17 -1.42 -9.66 5.33
CA ALA A 17 -0.35 -9.95 6.27
C ALA A 17 -0.01 -8.72 7.13
N GLU A 18 -0.08 -7.52 6.55
CA GLU A 18 0.20 -6.27 7.26
C GLU A 18 -0.69 -5.15 6.75
N ARG A 19 -1.15 -4.30 7.66
CA ARG A 19 -1.74 -3.00 7.36
C ARG A 19 -1.20 -1.99 8.35
N LYS A 20 -0.41 -1.03 7.88
CA LYS A 20 0.17 0.02 8.74
C LYS A 20 -0.06 1.42 8.19
N PRO A 21 -0.20 2.43 9.07
CA PRO A 21 -0.11 3.83 8.68
C PRO A 21 1.18 4.10 7.91
N PHE A 22 1.07 4.97 6.92
CA PHE A 22 2.19 5.40 6.10
C PHE A 22 2.11 6.93 5.95
N GLY A 23 3.14 7.61 6.44
CA GLY A 23 3.19 9.06 6.58
C GLY A 23 4.32 9.74 5.81
N LEU A 24 4.45 11.05 6.01
CA LEU A 24 5.49 11.88 5.38
C LEU A 24 6.92 11.41 5.71
N GLY A 25 7.14 10.89 6.92
CA GLY A 25 8.44 10.35 7.33
C GLY A 25 8.88 9.18 6.45
N GLU A 26 7.95 8.29 6.09
CA GLU A 26 8.24 7.13 5.24
C GLU A 26 8.51 7.53 3.79
N LEU A 27 7.89 8.63 3.31
CA LEU A 27 8.12 9.16 1.95
C LEU A 27 9.57 9.61 1.72
N THR A 28 10.31 9.97 2.77
CA THR A 28 11.73 10.36 2.66
C THR A 28 12.62 9.25 2.07
N ARG A 29 12.18 7.99 2.12
CA ARG A 29 12.90 6.84 1.55
C ARG A 29 12.83 6.77 0.02
N TYR A 30 11.93 7.55 -0.59
CA TYR A 30 11.62 7.46 -2.01
C TYR A 30 12.18 8.70 -2.74
N PRO A 31 13.10 8.54 -3.71
CA PRO A 31 13.73 9.66 -4.41
C PRO A 31 12.77 10.62 -5.13
N LEU A 32 11.55 10.17 -5.43
CA LEU A 32 10.47 10.97 -6.02
C LEU A 32 10.03 12.13 -5.11
N PHE A 33 10.17 11.99 -3.78
CA PHE A 33 9.70 12.96 -2.81
C PHE A 33 10.87 13.80 -2.32
N THR A 34 11.13 14.89 -3.03
CA THR A 34 12.22 15.79 -2.66
C THR A 34 11.97 16.43 -1.30
N LYS A 35 13.04 16.90 -0.67
CA LYS A 35 12.95 17.58 0.64
C LYS A 35 12.04 18.81 0.57
N GLU A 36 12.15 19.60 -0.49
CA GLU A 36 11.36 20.82 -0.71
C GLU A 36 9.86 20.49 -0.80
N PHE A 37 9.52 19.41 -1.50
CA PHE A 37 8.14 18.95 -1.61
C PHE A 37 7.59 18.45 -0.27
N LEU A 38 8.37 17.68 0.48
CA LEU A 38 7.95 17.21 1.81
C LEU A 38 7.75 18.36 2.81
N GLU A 39 8.64 19.37 2.78
CA GLU A 39 8.49 20.57 3.60
C GLU A 39 7.27 21.40 3.19
N PHE A 40 6.94 21.46 1.90
CA PHE A 40 5.70 22.06 1.42
C PHE A 40 4.47 21.32 1.96
N LEU A 41 4.44 19.98 1.89
CA LEU A 41 3.33 19.18 2.41
C LEU A 41 3.12 19.37 3.91
N LYS A 42 4.20 19.46 4.71
CA LYS A 42 4.10 19.71 6.16
C LYS A 42 3.42 21.04 6.49
N LYS A 43 3.63 22.07 5.68
CA LYS A 43 3.05 23.41 5.89
C LYS A 43 1.55 23.45 5.60
N ILE A 44 1.11 22.74 4.56
CA ILE A 44 -0.28 22.82 4.08
C ILE A 44 -1.21 21.80 4.74
N MET A 45 -0.66 20.66 5.20
CA MET A 45 -1.48 19.59 5.75
C MET A 45 -1.59 19.69 7.28
N PRO A 46 -2.76 19.33 7.85
CA PRO A 46 -2.91 19.22 9.29
C PRO A 46 -1.89 18.27 9.92
N PRO A 47 -1.29 18.61 11.08
CA PRO A 47 -0.27 17.78 11.73
C PRO A 47 -0.70 16.34 11.99
N HIS A 48 -1.97 16.11 12.35
CA HIS A 48 -2.50 14.77 12.60
C HIS A 48 -2.46 13.84 11.37
N ARG A 49 -2.30 14.38 10.16
CA ARG A 49 -2.15 13.59 8.93
C ARG A 49 -0.71 13.26 8.59
N HIS A 50 0.27 13.88 9.23
CA HIS A 50 1.67 13.70 8.84
C HIS A 50 2.15 12.27 9.05
N GLU A 51 1.58 11.55 10.02
CA GLU A 51 1.91 10.16 10.34
C GLU A 51 1.01 9.13 9.62
N GLU A 52 -0.19 9.53 9.22
CA GLU A 52 -1.19 8.66 8.59
C GLU A 52 -1.80 9.33 7.37
N LEU A 53 -1.07 9.32 6.25
CA LEU A 53 -1.56 9.83 4.96
C LEU A 53 -2.37 8.76 4.22
N VAL A 54 -1.80 7.56 4.21
CA VAL A 54 -2.33 6.38 3.53
C VAL A 54 -2.01 5.16 4.37
N PHE A 55 -2.59 4.02 3.98
CA PHE A 55 -2.20 2.72 4.53
C PHE A 55 -1.33 1.97 3.53
N SER A 56 -0.20 1.46 4.01
CA SER A 56 0.52 0.41 3.32
C SER A 56 -0.13 -0.94 3.66
N ILE A 57 -0.46 -1.73 2.64
CA ILE A 57 -1.07 -3.05 2.80
C ILE A 57 -0.16 -4.07 2.13
N VAL A 58 0.32 -5.01 2.92
CA VAL A 58 1.04 -6.19 2.42
C VAL A 58 0.08 -7.37 2.46
N LEU A 59 -0.01 -8.07 1.34
CA LEU A 59 -0.89 -9.22 1.18
C LEU A 59 -0.14 -10.38 0.54
N THR A 60 -0.53 -11.59 0.91
CA THR A 60 -0.12 -12.82 0.27
C THR A 60 -1.33 -13.40 -0.45
N ALA A 61 -1.09 -14.05 -1.59
CA ALA A 61 -2.12 -14.74 -2.35
C ALA A 61 -1.47 -15.86 -3.15
N ARG A 62 -2.23 -16.91 -3.42
CA ARG A 62 -1.80 -18.02 -4.26
C ARG A 62 -2.34 -17.85 -5.67
N LYS A 63 -1.47 -18.04 -6.67
CA LYS A 63 -1.91 -18.17 -8.07
C LYS A 63 -2.72 -19.47 -8.21
N PRO A 64 -3.88 -19.47 -8.88
CA PRO A 64 -4.64 -20.69 -9.12
C PRO A 64 -3.77 -21.68 -9.90
N ARG A 65 -3.86 -22.97 -9.57
CA ARG A 65 -3.21 -24.03 -10.35
C ARG A 65 -3.96 -24.14 -11.67
N ASP A 66 -3.25 -24.09 -12.80
CA ASP A 66 -3.87 -24.30 -14.11
C ASP A 66 -4.56 -25.66 -14.11
N ALA A 67 -5.87 -25.69 -14.39
CA ALA A 67 -6.68 -26.91 -14.45
C ALA A 67 -6.33 -27.80 -15.66
N THR A 68 -5.31 -27.45 -16.44
CA THR A 68 -4.94 -28.09 -17.72
C THR A 68 -3.64 -28.90 -17.65
N ALA A 69 -3.30 -29.42 -16.47
CA ALA A 69 -2.24 -30.41 -16.28
C ALA A 69 -2.80 -31.62 -15.52
N ALA A 70 -3.75 -32.31 -16.14
CA ALA A 70 -4.22 -33.64 -15.76
C ALA A 70 -4.42 -34.47 -17.03
#